data_AF-A0A6A9SWC8-F1
#
_entry.id   AF-A0A6A9SWC8-F1
#
_cell.length_a   1.000
_cell.length_b   1.000
_cell.length_c   1.000
_cell.angle_alpha   90.00
_cell.angle_beta   90.00
_cell.angle_gamma   90.00
#
_symmetry.space_group_name_H-M   'P 1'
#
loop_
_entity.id
_entity.type
_entity.pdbx_description
1 polymer ?
#
loop_
_entity_poly.entity_id
_entity_poly.type
_entity_poly.pdbx_seq_one_letter_code
_entity_poly.pdbx_strand_id
1 'polypeptide(L)'
;MGTTDARPSALTLARDGTAAVVGEAETDDADGVATVYRTVGEEWVVDGRVRPADAALSSFGRSVAVDGDGTSLLVGADADDGGVVSVYDRTDGSWSRTATLTGRARGPDRFGEDVALSADGSRAAVGASVEAARAGETSGDGLRLRHRSGGWRTRARLVPPDSQTAGDEFGYAVSITGDGETVLVGARGDTRPNGPRSGSAYVFTTQ
;
A
#
# COMPACT_ATOMS: atom_id res chain seq x y z
N MET A 1 -10.21 29.13 -11.59
CA MET A 1 -9.09 28.21 -11.41
C MET A 1 -9.26 27.64 -10.02
N GLY A 2 -10.09 26.60 -9.90
CA GLY A 2 -10.45 26.01 -8.62
C GLY A 2 -9.26 25.22 -8.11
N THR A 3 -8.81 25.51 -6.90
CA THR A 3 -7.92 24.62 -6.16
C THR A 3 -8.68 23.32 -5.97
N THR A 4 -8.20 22.22 -6.53
CA THR A 4 -8.65 20.90 -6.09
C THR A 4 -8.38 20.85 -4.59
N ASP A 5 -9.42 20.52 -3.82
CA ASP A 5 -9.36 20.43 -2.36
C ASP A 5 -8.60 19.14 -2.04
N ALA A 6 -7.27 19.23 -2.03
CA ALA A 6 -6.37 18.14 -1.66
C ALA A 6 -6.72 17.70 -0.23
N ARG A 7 -7.37 16.54 -0.09
CA ARG A 7 -7.74 16.00 1.23
C ARG A 7 -6.76 14.91 1.63
N PRO A 8 -6.32 14.87 2.90
CA PRO A 8 -5.51 13.78 3.39
C PRO A 8 -6.27 12.46 3.20
N SER A 9 -5.66 11.53 2.46
CA SER A 9 -6.21 10.22 2.13
C SER A 9 -5.63 9.10 2.99
N ALA A 10 -4.41 9.28 3.50
CA ALA A 10 -3.74 8.32 4.38
C ALA A 10 -2.77 9.00 5.36
N LEU A 11 -2.53 8.34 6.49
CA LEU A 11 -1.60 8.76 7.52
C LEU A 11 -0.88 7.54 8.11
N THR A 12 0.42 7.66 8.36
CA THR A 12 1.19 6.67 9.11
C THR A 12 2.24 7.33 9.99
N LEU A 13 2.71 6.63 11.02
CA LEU A 13 3.73 7.05 11.97
C LEU A 13 4.80 5.94 12.06
N ALA A 14 6.07 6.32 12.00
CA ALA A 14 7.19 5.42 12.25
C ALA A 14 7.17 4.93 13.69
N ARG A 15 7.64 3.69 13.90
CA ARG A 15 7.56 3.02 15.20
C ARG A 15 8.37 3.72 16.29
N ASP A 16 9.47 4.37 15.90
CA ASP A 16 10.30 5.18 16.78
C ASP A 16 9.64 6.51 17.20
N GLY A 17 8.51 6.87 16.58
CA GLY A 17 7.76 8.10 16.84
C GLY A 17 8.39 9.36 16.26
N THR A 18 9.44 9.25 15.43
CA THR A 18 10.19 10.42 14.95
C THR A 18 9.80 10.87 13.54
N ALA A 19 9.08 10.04 12.78
CA ALA A 19 8.61 10.37 11.43
C ALA A 19 7.11 10.06 11.26
N ALA A 20 6.41 10.88 10.48
CA ALA A 20 5.02 10.67 10.08
C ALA A 20 4.87 10.96 8.58
N VAL A 21 3.94 10.29 7.91
CA VAL A 21 3.68 10.53 6.49
C VAL A 21 2.19 10.73 6.27
N VAL A 22 1.86 11.81 5.57
CA VAL A 22 0.50 12.13 5.12
C VAL A 22 0.46 11.98 3.61
N GLY A 23 -0.42 11.11 3.12
CA GLY A 23 -0.74 10.99 1.71
C GLY A 23 -1.93 11.87 1.35
N GLU A 24 -1.84 12.57 0.23
CA GLU A 24 -2.87 13.43 -0.35
C GLU A 24 -3.07 13.00 -1.80
N ALA A 25 -4.04 12.11 -2.00
CA ALA A 25 -4.42 11.62 -3.32
C ALA A 25 -5.27 12.64 -4.07
N GLU A 26 -4.91 12.91 -5.32
CA GLU A 26 -5.69 13.71 -6.25
C GLU A 26 -6.38 12.79 -7.28
N THR A 27 -7.62 13.12 -7.65
CA THR A 27 -8.44 12.33 -8.59
C THR A 27 -8.54 12.93 -9.99
N ASP A 28 -8.16 14.20 -10.16
CA ASP A 28 -8.48 15.00 -11.36
C ASP A 28 -7.22 15.33 -12.19
N ASP A 29 -6.44 14.31 -12.56
CA ASP A 29 -5.19 14.40 -13.34
C ASP A 29 -4.03 15.20 -12.69
N ALA A 30 -4.22 15.68 -11.45
CA ALA A 30 -3.15 16.24 -10.64
C ALA A 30 -2.33 15.12 -9.98
N ASP A 31 -1.02 15.34 -9.83
CA ASP A 31 -0.16 14.46 -9.06
C ASP A 31 -0.50 14.58 -7.58
N GLY A 32 -0.93 13.47 -6.98
CA GLY A 32 -0.98 13.38 -5.54
C GLY A 32 0.41 13.49 -4.91
N VAL A 33 0.47 13.65 -3.59
CA VAL A 33 1.73 13.84 -2.85
C VAL A 33 1.73 13.02 -1.57
N ALA A 34 2.90 12.54 -1.17
CA ALA A 34 3.12 12.11 0.21
C ALA A 34 4.10 13.07 0.89
N THR A 35 3.62 13.75 1.93
CA THR A 35 4.41 14.66 2.74
C THR A 35 4.95 13.92 3.96
N VAL A 36 6.27 13.92 4.09
CA VAL A 36 6.97 13.34 5.24
C VAL A 36 7.25 14.44 6.25
N TYR A 37 6.85 14.21 7.49
CA TYR A 37 7.17 15.03 8.65
C TYR A 37 8.16 14.30 9.54
N ARG A 38 9.05 15.04 10.20
CA ARG A 38 10.01 14.48 11.16
C ARG A 38 10.17 15.40 12.36
N THR A 39 10.43 14.83 13.53
CA THR A 39 10.62 15.61 14.76
C THR A 39 12.01 16.24 14.80
N VAL A 40 12.08 17.54 15.03
CA VAL A 40 13.32 18.28 15.34
C VAL A 40 13.12 18.96 16.69
N GLY A 41 13.75 18.42 17.73
CA GLY A 41 13.40 18.77 19.11
C GLY A 41 12.00 18.27 19.45
N GLU A 42 11.11 19.19 19.83
CA GLU A 42 9.70 18.89 20.14
C GLU A 42 8.74 19.26 19.00
N GLU A 43 9.26 19.78 17.88
CA GLU A 43 8.45 20.26 16.76
C GLU A 43 8.45 19.26 15.59
N TRP A 44 7.31 19.14 14.93
CA TRP A 44 7.19 18.45 13.65
C TRP A 44 7.49 19.40 12.50
N VAL A 45 8.51 19.09 11.71
CA VAL A 45 8.87 19.85 10.51
C VAL A 45 8.67 19.00 9.26
N VAL A 46 8.44 19.65 8.12
CA VAL A 46 8.39 18.95 6.83
C VAL A 46 9.79 18.50 6.45
N ASP A 47 9.99 17.19 6.42
CA ASP A 47 11.24 16.51 6.08
C ASP A 47 11.40 16.29 4.57
N GLY A 48 10.29 16.17 3.86
CA GLY A 48 10.26 16.04 2.41
C GLY A 48 8.85 15.90 1.84
N ARG A 49 8.74 16.04 0.52
CA ARG A 49 7.53 15.74 -0.24
C ARG A 49 7.91 14.88 -1.43
N VAL A 50 7.30 13.71 -1.56
CA VAL A 50 7.54 12.80 -2.69
C VAL A 50 6.35 12.81 -3.63
N ARG A 51 6.63 12.72 -4.93
CA ARG A 51 5.66 12.75 -6.05
C ARG A 51 6.03 11.72 -7.12
N PRO A 52 5.09 11.33 -8.00
CA PRO A 52 5.40 10.53 -9.18
C PRO A 52 6.51 11.16 -10.03
N ALA A 53 7.36 10.35 -10.67
CA ALA A 53 8.50 10.86 -11.44
C ALA A 53 8.28 10.87 -12.97
N ASP A 54 7.45 9.96 -13.51
CA ASP A 54 7.48 9.65 -14.95
C ASP A 54 6.13 9.84 -15.69
N ALA A 55 5.01 9.86 -14.97
CA ALA A 55 3.67 10.15 -15.49
C ALA A 55 2.73 10.47 -14.32
N ALA A 56 1.66 11.23 -14.58
CA ALA A 56 0.60 11.46 -13.60
C ALA A 56 0.03 10.11 -13.17
N LEU A 57 0.28 9.76 -11.91
CA LEU A 57 -0.31 8.59 -11.28
C LEU A 57 -1.54 9.09 -10.52
N SER A 58 -2.72 8.87 -11.09
CA SER A 58 -3.97 9.10 -10.37
C SER A 58 -3.92 8.38 -9.02
N SER A 59 -4.46 9.02 -7.99
CA SER A 59 -4.49 8.47 -6.63
C SER A 59 -3.11 8.26 -5.96
N PHE A 60 -2.00 8.81 -6.45
CA PHE A 60 -0.72 8.74 -5.71
C PHE A 60 -0.88 9.32 -4.31
N GLY A 61 -0.45 8.60 -3.27
CA GLY A 61 -0.68 9.02 -1.88
C GLY A 61 -1.99 8.49 -1.30
N ARG A 62 -2.73 7.65 -2.03
CA ARG A 62 -3.93 6.96 -1.52
C ARG A 62 -3.62 6.15 -0.27
N SER A 63 -2.48 5.47 -0.27
CA SER A 63 -1.98 4.64 0.83
C SER A 63 -0.51 4.96 1.06
N VAL A 64 -0.09 4.96 2.33
CA VAL A 64 1.29 5.21 2.74
C VAL A 64 1.70 4.26 3.86
N ALA A 65 2.95 3.78 3.81
CA ALA A 65 3.55 3.00 4.89
C ALA A 65 5.03 3.37 5.08
N VAL A 66 5.46 3.48 6.32
CA VAL A 66 6.83 3.85 6.69
C VAL A 66 7.45 2.75 7.56
N ASP A 67 8.76 2.55 7.45
CA ASP A 67 9.50 1.61 8.28
C ASP A 67 9.70 2.13 9.71
N GLY A 68 10.39 1.33 10.54
CA GLY A 68 10.47 1.55 11.97
C GLY A 68 11.20 2.83 12.36
N ASP A 69 12.15 3.28 11.54
CA ASP A 69 13.01 4.45 11.76
C ASP A 69 12.69 5.63 10.83
N GLY A 70 11.65 5.51 10.01
CA GLY A 70 11.21 6.61 9.16
C GLY A 70 12.11 6.87 7.95
N THR A 71 12.89 5.89 7.48
CA THR A 71 13.87 6.06 6.39
C THR A 71 13.44 5.44 5.07
N SER A 72 12.48 4.51 5.08
CA SER A 72 11.89 3.91 3.89
C SER A 72 10.37 4.14 3.86
N LEU A 73 9.84 4.48 2.69
CA LEU A 73 8.42 4.81 2.48
C LEU A 73 7.86 4.07 1.27
N LEU A 74 6.68 3.49 1.44
CA LEU A 74 5.82 3.04 0.35
C LEU A 74 4.71 4.06 0.10
N VAL A 75 4.46 4.39 -1.17
CA VAL A 75 3.32 5.22 -1.58
C VAL A 75 2.54 4.50 -2.66
N GLY A 76 1.28 4.17 -2.37
CA GLY A 76 0.38 3.53 -3.33
C GLY A 76 -0.34 4.53 -4.22
N ALA A 77 -0.66 4.06 -5.42
CA ALA A 77 -1.53 4.68 -6.40
C ALA A 77 -2.39 3.58 -7.03
N ASP A 78 -3.61 3.40 -6.54
CA ASP A 78 -4.54 2.39 -7.03
C ASP A 78 -5.30 2.92 -8.24
N ALA A 79 -4.80 2.62 -9.42
CA ALA A 79 -5.45 2.94 -10.68
C ALA A 79 -6.21 1.72 -11.22
N ASP A 80 -7.33 1.99 -11.92
CA ASP A 80 -8.21 0.97 -12.52
C ASP A 80 -7.50 0.05 -13.54
N ASP A 81 -6.32 0.44 -14.03
CA ASP A 81 -5.54 -0.28 -15.04
C ASP A 81 -4.33 -1.05 -14.50
N GLY A 82 -4.25 -1.24 -13.17
CA GLY A 82 -3.36 -2.22 -12.54
C GLY A 82 -2.38 -1.69 -11.50
N GLY A 83 -2.58 -0.45 -11.04
CA GLY A 83 -1.99 0.17 -9.85
C GLY A 83 -0.46 0.10 -9.66
N VAL A 84 0.10 0.99 -8.84
CA VAL A 84 1.53 0.98 -8.54
C VAL A 84 1.81 1.31 -7.08
N VAL A 85 2.97 0.84 -6.59
CA VAL A 85 3.54 1.29 -5.32
C VAL A 85 4.94 1.81 -5.58
N SER A 86 5.16 3.09 -5.28
CA SER A 86 6.48 3.70 -5.35
C SER A 86 7.21 3.53 -4.03
N VAL A 87 8.48 3.14 -4.09
CA VAL A 87 9.36 3.01 -2.91
C VAL A 87 10.33 4.17 -2.90
N TYR A 88 10.38 4.90 -1.79
CA TYR A 88 11.33 5.97 -1.55
C TYR A 88 12.21 5.62 -0.37
N ASP A 89 13.50 5.92 -0.49
CA ASP A 89 14.45 5.84 0.60
C ASP A 89 15.03 7.21 0.88
N ARG A 90 15.30 7.47 2.16
CA ARG A 90 15.96 8.68 2.62
C ARG A 90 17.46 8.45 2.76
N THR A 91 18.23 9.22 2.00
CA THR A 91 19.70 9.23 2.07
C THR A 91 20.17 10.67 2.18
N ASP A 92 21.06 10.96 3.12
CA ASP A 92 21.65 12.29 3.32
C ASP A 92 20.63 13.44 3.37
N GLY A 93 19.51 13.18 4.07
CA GLY A 93 18.45 14.19 4.25
C GLY A 93 17.54 14.39 3.04
N SER A 94 17.68 13.59 1.99
CA SER A 94 16.87 13.67 0.76
C SER A 94 16.13 12.38 0.48
N TRP A 95 14.88 12.50 0.04
CA TRP A 95 14.06 11.36 -0.39
C TRP A 95 14.25 11.12 -1.89
N SER A 96 14.54 9.87 -2.26
CA SER A 96 14.70 9.45 -3.65
C SER A 96 13.91 8.18 -3.92
N ARG A 97 13.28 8.07 -5.09
CA ARG A 97 12.57 6.85 -5.48
C ARG A 97 13.60 5.78 -5.84
N THR A 98 13.56 4.63 -5.18
CA THR A 98 14.50 3.53 -5.39
C THR A 98 13.88 2.32 -6.09
N ALA A 99 12.55 2.22 -6.08
CA ALA A 99 11.84 1.20 -6.86
C ALA A 99 10.40 1.62 -7.18
N THR A 100 9.84 0.92 -8.18
CA THR A 100 8.41 0.89 -8.46
C THR A 100 7.96 -0.57 -8.43
N LEU A 101 7.01 -0.88 -7.57
CA LEU A 101 6.36 -2.18 -7.50
C LEU A 101 5.10 -2.12 -8.35
N THR A 102 4.90 -3.14 -9.17
CA THR A 102 3.71 -3.27 -10.00
C THR A 102 2.95 -4.55 -9.65
N GLY A 103 1.64 -4.51 -9.90
CA GLY A 103 0.75 -5.65 -9.79
C GLY A 103 0.88 -6.61 -10.97
N ARG A 104 -0.25 -7.12 -11.45
CA ARG A 104 -0.28 -7.91 -12.68
C ARG A 104 -0.35 -6.93 -13.86
N ALA A 105 0.43 -7.17 -14.92
CA ALA A 105 0.33 -6.33 -16.11
C ALA A 105 -1.10 -6.46 -16.70
N ARG A 106 -1.86 -5.35 -16.67
CA ARG A 106 -3.22 -5.20 -17.22
C ARG A 106 -4.25 -6.17 -16.63
N GLY A 107 -4.71 -5.88 -15.41
CA GLY A 107 -5.85 -6.54 -14.77
C GLY A 107 -6.64 -5.54 -13.92
N PRO A 108 -7.89 -5.87 -13.53
CA PRO A 108 -8.72 -5.00 -12.70
C PRO A 108 -8.31 -5.00 -11.21
N ASP A 109 -7.10 -5.47 -10.87
CA ASP A 109 -6.65 -5.49 -9.49
C ASP A 109 -6.20 -4.10 -9.05
N ARG A 110 -6.73 -3.62 -7.91
CA ARG A 110 -6.39 -2.34 -7.32
C ARG A 110 -5.06 -2.43 -6.56
N PHE A 111 -3.99 -2.82 -7.26
CA PHE A 111 -2.67 -2.99 -6.65
C PHE A 111 -2.19 -1.67 -6.03
N GLY A 112 -1.78 -1.72 -4.77
CA GLY A 112 -1.41 -0.51 -4.01
C GLY A 112 -2.60 0.17 -3.32
N GLU A 113 -3.79 -0.43 -3.35
CA GLU A 113 -4.96 0.05 -2.60
C GLU A 113 -4.66 0.21 -1.10
N ASP A 114 -3.92 -0.74 -0.54
CA ASP A 114 -3.36 -0.62 0.80
C ASP A 114 -1.95 -1.21 0.83
N VAL A 115 -1.09 -0.64 1.68
CA VAL A 115 0.33 -1.01 1.78
C VAL A 115 0.77 -1.08 3.23
N ALA A 116 1.64 -2.04 3.54
CA ALA A 116 2.29 -2.13 4.84
C ALA A 116 3.76 -2.53 4.66
N LEU A 117 4.63 -2.00 5.52
CA LEU A 117 6.08 -2.20 5.48
C LEU A 117 6.57 -2.72 6.84
N SER A 118 7.49 -3.70 6.83
CA SER A 118 8.13 -4.20 8.04
C SER A 118 9.02 -3.14 8.68
N ALA A 119 9.34 -3.29 9.97
CA ALA A 119 10.07 -2.27 10.72
C ALA A 119 11.50 -2.05 10.19
N ASP A 120 12.08 -3.05 9.53
CA ASP A 120 13.41 -3.00 8.90
C ASP A 120 13.36 -2.55 7.41
N GLY A 121 12.18 -2.20 6.89
CA GLY A 121 12.00 -1.80 5.49
C GLY A 121 12.23 -2.93 4.46
N SER A 122 12.40 -4.19 4.90
CA SER A 122 12.81 -5.28 4.02
C SER A 122 11.65 -6.04 3.39
N ARG A 123 10.45 -5.97 3.97
CA ARG A 123 9.26 -6.71 3.52
C ARG A 123 8.08 -5.78 3.40
N ALA A 124 7.32 -5.95 2.32
CA ALA A 124 6.08 -5.22 2.11
C ALA A 124 4.92 -6.18 1.84
N ALA A 125 3.77 -5.84 2.40
CA ALA A 125 2.47 -6.38 2.04
C ALA A 125 1.75 -5.34 1.19
N VAL A 126 1.27 -5.75 0.01
CA VAL A 126 0.54 -4.85 -0.90
C VAL A 126 -0.81 -5.48 -1.24
N GLY A 127 -1.86 -4.75 -0.92
CA GLY A 127 -3.24 -5.04 -1.30
C GLY A 127 -3.46 -4.88 -2.80
N ALA A 128 -4.31 -5.73 -3.37
CA ALA A 128 -4.64 -5.82 -4.78
C ALA A 128 -6.04 -6.41 -4.96
N SER A 129 -7.03 -5.82 -4.26
CA SER A 129 -8.40 -6.34 -4.27
C SER A 129 -9.05 -6.19 -5.65
N VAL A 130 -10.10 -6.99 -5.88
CA VAL A 130 -10.91 -6.95 -7.11
C VAL A 130 -12.38 -6.91 -6.70
N GLU A 131 -13.09 -5.81 -7.00
CA GLU A 131 -14.49 -5.62 -6.60
C GLU A 131 -15.47 -6.52 -7.37
N ALA A 132 -15.18 -6.83 -8.64
CA ALA A 132 -15.99 -7.73 -9.46
C ALA A 132 -15.09 -8.61 -10.33
N ALA A 133 -14.78 -9.82 -9.88
CA ALA A 133 -14.15 -10.79 -10.77
C ALA A 133 -15.14 -11.13 -11.89
N ARG A 134 -14.73 -11.03 -13.16
CA ARG A 134 -15.60 -11.50 -14.26
C ARG A 134 -15.88 -12.99 -14.05
N ALA A 135 -17.04 -13.47 -14.49
CA ALA A 135 -17.36 -14.90 -14.41
C ALA A 135 -16.24 -15.72 -15.07
N GLY A 136 -15.54 -16.55 -14.28
CA GLY A 136 -14.38 -17.34 -14.71
C GLY A 136 -13.01 -16.78 -14.32
N GLU A 137 -12.94 -15.57 -13.75
CA GLU A 137 -11.73 -15.05 -13.11
C GLU A 137 -11.72 -15.47 -11.64
N THR A 138 -10.70 -16.23 -11.22
CA THR A 138 -10.45 -16.44 -9.79
C THR A 138 -10.21 -15.07 -9.14
N SER A 139 -10.89 -14.80 -8.02
CA SER A 139 -10.78 -13.64 -7.12
C SER A 139 -9.38 -13.44 -6.51
N GLY A 140 -8.38 -13.99 -7.16
CA GLY A 140 -7.61 -15.03 -6.50
C GLY A 140 -6.35 -14.51 -5.88
N ASP A 141 -6.04 -13.22 -5.95
CA ASP A 141 -4.74 -12.78 -5.53
C ASP A 141 -4.83 -11.33 -5.08
N GLY A 142 -5.37 -11.15 -3.90
CA GLY A 142 -5.54 -9.85 -3.27
C GLY A 142 -4.35 -9.38 -2.45
N LEU A 143 -3.40 -10.27 -2.11
CA LEU A 143 -2.20 -9.89 -1.38
C LEU A 143 -0.94 -10.22 -2.18
N ARG A 144 0.01 -9.29 -2.17
CA ARG A 144 1.34 -9.42 -2.74
C ARG A 144 2.38 -9.22 -1.65
N LEU A 145 3.14 -10.28 -1.34
CA LEU A 145 4.31 -10.16 -0.47
C LEU A 145 5.53 -9.83 -1.31
N ARG A 146 6.27 -8.84 -0.85
CA ARG A 146 7.47 -8.31 -1.51
C ARG A 146 8.64 -8.37 -0.53
N HIS A 147 9.83 -8.64 -1.05
CA HIS A 147 11.06 -8.71 -0.26
C HIS A 147 12.21 -7.95 -0.94
N ARG A 148 12.99 -7.20 -0.16
CA ARG A 148 14.12 -6.39 -0.60
C ARG A 148 15.44 -7.17 -0.43
N SER A 149 15.82 -7.96 -1.43
CA SER A 149 17.10 -8.72 -1.45
C SER A 149 17.99 -8.27 -2.61
N GLY A 150 18.70 -7.14 -2.46
CA GLY A 150 19.38 -6.48 -3.58
C GLY A 150 18.39 -5.90 -4.61
N GLY A 151 17.19 -5.52 -4.15
CA GLY A 151 16.05 -5.02 -4.94
C GLY A 151 14.71 -5.69 -4.53
N TRP A 152 13.59 -5.17 -5.03
CA TRP A 152 12.24 -5.60 -4.62
C TRP A 152 11.63 -6.69 -5.49
N ARG A 153 11.38 -7.87 -4.91
CA ARG A 153 10.96 -9.10 -5.62
C ARG A 153 9.66 -9.63 -5.01
N THR A 154 8.82 -10.27 -5.81
CA THR A 154 7.63 -10.98 -5.31
C THR A 154 8.07 -12.22 -4.54
N ARG A 155 7.75 -12.29 -3.24
CA ARG A 155 7.97 -13.49 -2.41
C ARG A 155 6.82 -14.47 -2.56
N ALA A 156 5.59 -13.97 -2.49
CA ALA A 156 4.38 -14.78 -2.57
C ALA A 156 3.20 -13.96 -3.10
N ARG A 157 2.23 -14.69 -3.66
CA ARG A 157 0.92 -14.19 -4.05
C ARG A 157 -0.08 -15.01 -3.25
N LEU A 158 -0.81 -14.38 -2.34
CA LEU A 158 -1.68 -15.08 -1.39
C LEU A 158 -3.14 -14.93 -1.78
N VAL A 159 -3.88 -16.00 -1.52
CA VAL A 159 -5.28 -16.19 -1.87
C VAL A 159 -6.02 -16.58 -0.58
N PRO A 160 -7.29 -16.17 -0.38
CA PRO A 160 -8.05 -16.62 0.78
C PRO A 160 -8.26 -18.15 0.68
N PRO A 161 -8.10 -18.94 1.77
CA PRO A 161 -8.20 -20.40 1.72
C PRO A 161 -9.56 -20.93 1.22
N ASP A 162 -10.60 -20.12 1.30
CA ASP A 162 -11.98 -20.43 0.94
C ASP A 162 -12.42 -19.74 -0.35
N SER A 163 -11.46 -19.41 -1.24
CA SER A 163 -11.49 -18.61 -2.49
C SER A 163 -12.57 -18.92 -3.55
N GLN A 164 -13.81 -19.18 -3.17
CA GLN A 164 -14.87 -19.68 -4.04
C GLN A 164 -15.86 -18.58 -4.46
N THR A 165 -15.77 -17.36 -3.94
CA THR A 165 -16.61 -16.23 -4.40
C THR A 165 -15.79 -15.14 -5.08
N ALA A 166 -16.24 -14.74 -6.26
CA ALA A 166 -15.96 -13.41 -6.78
C ALA A 166 -16.50 -12.35 -5.79
N GLY A 167 -15.76 -11.26 -5.57
CA GLY A 167 -16.25 -10.10 -4.81
C GLY A 167 -16.00 -10.13 -3.29
N ASP A 168 -15.20 -11.06 -2.77
CA ASP A 168 -14.84 -11.07 -1.34
C ASP A 168 -13.86 -9.91 -0.98
N GLU A 169 -13.25 -9.28 -1.99
CA GLU A 169 -12.35 -8.13 -1.85
C GLU A 169 -11.18 -8.42 -0.90
N PHE A 170 -10.69 -9.67 -0.90
CA PHE A 170 -9.47 -10.04 -0.20
C PHE A 170 -8.33 -9.12 -0.64
N GLY A 171 -7.52 -8.67 0.31
CA GLY A 171 -6.46 -7.69 0.04
C GLY A 171 -6.88 -6.24 0.15
N TYR A 172 -8.13 -5.97 0.53
CA TYR A 172 -8.63 -4.60 0.69
C TYR A 172 -7.87 -3.80 1.76
N ALA A 173 -7.50 -4.46 2.86
CA ALA A 173 -6.70 -3.89 3.92
C ALA A 173 -5.59 -4.88 4.31
N VAL A 174 -4.38 -4.39 4.57
CA VAL A 174 -3.22 -5.20 4.89
C VAL A 174 -2.44 -4.64 6.07
N SER A 175 -1.87 -5.51 6.89
CA SER A 175 -0.92 -5.12 7.93
C SER A 175 0.18 -6.17 8.05
N ILE A 176 1.39 -5.77 8.42
CA ILE A 176 2.54 -6.65 8.58
C ILE A 176 3.23 -6.39 9.92
N THR A 177 3.69 -7.45 10.59
CA THR A 177 4.45 -7.31 11.83
C THR A 177 5.83 -6.71 11.60
N GLY A 178 6.44 -6.17 12.66
CA GLY A 178 7.75 -5.52 12.56
C GLY A 178 8.87 -6.44 12.05
N ASP A 179 8.83 -7.73 12.39
CA ASP A 179 9.73 -8.77 11.86
C ASP A 179 9.37 -9.24 10.43
N GLY A 180 8.22 -8.79 9.94
CA GLY A 180 7.67 -9.14 8.63
C GLY A 180 7.30 -10.61 8.46
N GLU A 181 7.13 -11.36 9.54
CA GLU A 181 6.78 -12.79 9.51
C GLU A 181 5.26 -13.04 9.52
N THR A 182 4.45 -12.09 10.01
CA THR A 182 2.99 -12.22 10.08
C THR A 182 2.32 -11.10 9.29
N VAL A 183 1.32 -11.47 8.49
CA VAL A 183 0.53 -10.55 7.68
C VAL A 183 -0.95 -10.76 7.95
N LEU A 184 -1.65 -9.67 8.24
CA LEU A 184 -3.11 -9.61 8.34
C LEU A 184 -3.69 -9.10 7.02
N VAL A 185 -4.78 -9.70 6.57
CA VAL A 185 -5.46 -9.31 5.33
C VAL A 185 -6.96 -9.26 5.54
N GLY A 186 -7.59 -8.13 5.20
CA GLY A 186 -9.03 -7.97 5.18
C GLY A 186 -9.65 -8.38 3.85
N ALA A 187 -10.86 -8.93 3.93
CA ALA A 187 -11.75 -9.24 2.81
C ALA A 187 -13.13 -8.68 3.15
N ARG A 188 -13.36 -7.38 2.87
CA ARG A 188 -14.57 -6.66 3.36
C ARG A 188 -15.86 -7.17 2.70
N GLY A 189 -15.75 -7.71 1.49
CA GLY A 189 -16.86 -8.23 0.71
C GLY A 189 -17.25 -9.67 1.07
N ASP A 190 -16.43 -10.35 1.87
CA ASP A 190 -16.68 -11.75 2.24
C ASP A 190 -18.04 -11.91 2.94
N THR A 191 -18.74 -12.97 2.54
CA THR A 191 -20.09 -13.28 2.96
C THR A 191 -20.16 -14.51 3.87
N ARG A 192 -19.02 -15.17 4.12
CA ARG A 192 -18.95 -16.37 4.94
C ARG A 192 -18.29 -16.11 6.29
N PRO A 193 -18.65 -16.90 7.32
CA PRO A 193 -19.83 -17.77 7.39
C PRO A 193 -21.14 -17.00 7.70
N ASN A 194 -21.06 -15.67 7.87
CA ASN A 194 -22.07 -14.90 8.62
C ASN A 194 -23.08 -14.13 7.75
N GLY A 195 -23.11 -14.33 6.43
CA GLY A 195 -24.04 -13.68 5.50
C GLY A 195 -23.44 -12.46 4.79
N PRO A 196 -24.23 -11.76 3.94
CA PRO A 196 -23.71 -10.78 2.99
C PRO A 196 -22.90 -9.64 3.66
N ARG A 197 -21.69 -9.38 3.15
CA ARG A 197 -20.77 -8.33 3.62
C ARG A 197 -20.46 -8.40 5.11
N SER A 198 -20.41 -9.60 5.68
CA SER A 198 -19.92 -9.78 7.06
C SER A 198 -18.43 -9.42 7.18
N GLY A 199 -17.70 -9.56 6.08
CA GLY A 199 -16.26 -9.39 6.02
C GLY A 199 -15.52 -10.51 6.74
N SER A 200 -14.27 -10.72 6.34
CA SER A 200 -13.35 -11.64 7.00
C SER A 200 -11.96 -11.02 7.15
N ALA A 201 -11.19 -11.53 8.10
CA ALA A 201 -9.78 -11.23 8.27
C ALA A 201 -8.97 -12.53 8.30
N TYR A 202 -7.87 -12.55 7.56
CA TYR A 202 -7.00 -13.69 7.38
C TYR A 202 -5.62 -13.39 7.96
N VAL A 203 -5.00 -14.38 8.60
CA VAL A 203 -3.64 -14.29 9.13
C VAL A 203 -2.75 -15.25 8.34
N PHE A 204 -1.65 -14.73 7.81
CA PHE A 204 -0.62 -15.52 7.16
C PHE A 204 0.68 -15.38 7.94
N THR A 205 1.33 -16.52 8.22
CA THR A 205 2.64 -16.56 8.86
C THR A 205 3.61 -17.23 7.91
N THR A 206 4.82 -16.68 7.76
CA THR A 206 5.89 -17.39 7.07
C THR A 206 6.54 -18.39 8.04
N GLN A 207 6.40 -19.67 7.72
CA GLN A 207 7.17 -20.76 8.36
C GLN A 207 8.52 -20.90 7.69
#